data_AF-A0A386Z7W0-F1
#
_entry.id   AF-A0A386Z7W0-F1
#
_cell.length_a   1.000
_cell.length_b   1.000
_cell.length_c   1.000
_cell.angle_alpha   90.00
_cell.angle_beta   90.00
_cell.angle_gamma   90.00
#
_symmetry.space_group_name_H-M   'P 1'
#
loop_
_entity.id
_entity.type
_entity.pdbx_description
1 polymer ?
#
loop_
_entity_poly.entity_id
_entity_poly.type
_entity_poly.pdbx_seq_one_letter_code
_entity_poly.pdbx_strand_id
1 'polypeptide(L)'
;MALTVAVCAAVTVEAPLAAGIGGCGAALGDYRGEFTAAEDSANVLTFDGAGGIAFRGGRAGTGEGIYAVIPSGGFSATLRMTGGGAPTSMVKSVTFACPAPGTQVASFRSLDENSARFTYARSK
;
A
#
# COMPACT_ATOMS: atom_id res chain seq x y z
N MET A 1 -27.75 29.21 45.32
CA MET A 1 -27.89 28.29 44.16
C MET A 1 -26.69 28.56 43.26
N ALA A 2 -25.64 27.75 43.36
CA ALA A 2 -24.35 27.99 42.70
C ALA A 2 -24.27 27.14 41.42
N LEU A 3 -24.07 27.79 40.27
CA LEU A 3 -23.97 27.13 38.96
C LEU A 3 -22.49 26.87 38.65
N THR A 4 -22.08 25.61 38.66
CA THR A 4 -20.71 25.20 38.32
C THR A 4 -20.54 25.21 36.81
N VAL A 5 -19.67 26.07 36.28
CA VAL A 5 -19.30 26.08 34.85
C VAL A 5 -18.23 25.01 34.64
N ALA A 6 -18.61 23.91 33.98
CA ALA A 6 -17.68 22.89 33.52
C ALA A 6 -16.97 23.38 32.26
N VAL A 7 -15.67 23.66 32.37
CA VAL A 7 -14.81 23.94 31.22
C VAL A 7 -14.43 22.61 30.57
N CYS A 8 -15.01 22.29 29.42
CA CYS A 8 -14.53 21.21 28.57
C CYS A 8 -13.17 21.60 28.01
N ALA A 9 -12.09 21.04 28.57
CA ALA A 9 -10.78 21.08 27.95
C ALA A 9 -10.86 20.33 26.62
N ALA A 10 -10.83 21.07 25.51
CA ALA A 10 -10.63 20.49 24.20
C ALA A 10 -9.25 19.85 24.18
N VAL A 11 -9.19 18.52 24.28
CA VAL A 11 -7.98 17.77 23.97
C VAL A 11 -7.77 17.94 22.47
N THR A 12 -6.96 18.93 22.09
CA THR A 12 -6.35 18.97 20.77
C THR A 12 -5.38 17.80 20.71
N VAL A 13 -5.89 16.63 20.32
CA VAL A 13 -5.06 15.58 19.75
C VAL A 13 -4.45 16.20 18.51
N GLU A 14 -3.20 16.63 18.59
CA GLU A 14 -2.36 16.82 17.42
C GLU A 14 -2.21 15.44 16.78
N ALA A 15 -3.17 15.09 15.92
CA ALA A 15 -2.93 14.06 14.92
C ALA A 15 -1.67 14.49 14.16
N PRO A 16 -0.69 13.59 13.93
CA PRO A 16 0.50 13.96 13.19
C PRO A 16 0.09 14.66 11.90
N LEU A 17 0.61 15.87 11.70
CA LEU A 17 0.42 16.69 10.50
C LEU A 17 1.07 16.00 9.30
N ALA A 18 0.41 14.96 8.80
CA ALA A 18 0.60 14.36 7.48
C ALA A 18 -0.75 14.24 6.74
N ALA A 19 -1.77 14.96 7.20
CA ALA A 19 -3.09 15.03 6.56
C ALA A 19 -3.35 16.47 6.08
N GLY A 20 -2.53 16.93 5.15
CA GLY A 20 -2.75 18.16 4.39
C GLY A 20 -2.55 17.89 2.90
N ILE A 21 -3.63 18.07 2.13
CA ILE A 21 -3.65 18.18 0.66
C ILE A 21 -3.43 16.86 -0.10
N GLY A 22 -4.52 16.13 -0.39
CA GLY A 22 -4.58 15.10 -1.45
C GLY A 22 -3.38 14.13 -1.51
N GLY A 23 -3.08 13.44 -0.40
CA GLY A 23 -1.96 12.50 -0.33
C GLY A 23 -2.18 11.28 -1.22
N CYS A 24 -1.13 10.85 -1.93
CA CYS A 24 -1.16 9.62 -2.70
C CYS A 24 -1.25 8.39 -1.76
N GLY A 25 -1.71 7.26 -2.28
CA GLY A 25 -1.82 5.99 -1.56
C GLY A 25 -3.19 5.78 -0.92
N ALA A 26 -4.18 6.64 -1.19
CA ALA A 26 -5.55 6.56 -0.70
C ALA A 26 -6.58 6.20 -1.78
N ALA A 27 -6.20 6.28 -3.07
CA ALA A 27 -7.00 5.83 -4.20
C ALA A 27 -6.31 4.69 -4.97
N LEU A 28 -7.12 3.86 -5.65
CA LEU A 28 -6.62 2.78 -6.50
C LEU A 28 -5.63 3.31 -7.55
N GLY A 29 -5.96 4.44 -8.19
CA GLY A 29 -5.15 5.09 -9.21
C GLY A 29 -3.75 5.52 -8.73
N ASP A 30 -3.55 5.72 -7.43
CA ASP A 30 -2.27 6.15 -6.88
C ASP A 30 -1.20 5.06 -6.99
N TYR A 31 -1.63 3.80 -6.95
CA TYR A 31 -0.76 2.64 -7.11
C TYR A 31 -0.60 2.21 -8.57
N ARG A 32 -1.30 2.81 -9.54
CA ARG A 32 -1.23 2.39 -10.94
C ARG A 32 0.21 2.35 -11.46
N GLY A 33 0.59 1.23 -12.07
CA GLY A 33 1.90 1.03 -12.70
C GLY A 33 2.62 -0.21 -12.19
N GLU A 34 3.89 -0.33 -12.59
CA GLU A 34 4.73 -1.47 -12.26
C GLU A 34 5.72 -1.10 -11.15
N PHE A 35 5.90 -2.00 -10.18
CA PHE A 35 6.85 -1.88 -9.09
C PHE A 35 7.73 -3.11 -9.03
N THR A 36 9.04 -2.88 -9.03
CA THR A 36 10.04 -3.92 -8.90
C THR A 36 10.50 -4.02 -7.44
N ALA A 37 10.66 -5.24 -6.93
CA ALA A 37 11.25 -5.43 -5.61
C ALA A 37 12.73 -5.01 -5.63
N ALA A 38 13.12 -4.16 -4.69
CA ALA A 38 14.48 -3.64 -4.58
C ALA A 38 15.47 -4.73 -4.17
N GLU A 39 15.01 -5.72 -3.38
CA GLU A 39 15.83 -6.84 -2.91
C GLU A 39 16.00 -7.94 -3.96
N ASP A 40 15.05 -8.09 -4.88
CA ASP A 40 15.11 -9.05 -5.98
C ASP A 40 14.32 -8.54 -7.19
N SER A 41 15.06 -7.99 -8.17
CA SER A 41 14.47 -7.40 -9.37
C SER A 41 13.67 -8.37 -10.26
N ALA A 42 13.77 -9.69 -10.01
CA ALA A 42 12.93 -10.67 -10.70
C ALA A 42 11.48 -10.66 -10.20
N ASN A 43 11.19 -10.03 -9.06
CA ASN A 43 9.86 -9.92 -8.48
C ASN A 43 9.24 -8.55 -8.79
N VAL A 44 8.05 -8.58 -9.39
CA VAL A 44 7.38 -7.41 -9.92
C VAL A 44 5.90 -7.47 -9.57
N LEU A 45 5.37 -6.35 -9.07
CA LEU A 45 3.95 -6.10 -8.87
C LEU A 45 3.44 -5.06 -9.87
N THR A 46 2.34 -5.36 -10.55
CA THR A 46 1.70 -4.45 -11.50
C THR A 46 0.28 -4.16 -11.06
N PHE A 47 -0.07 -2.89 -10.91
CA PHE A 47 -1.40 -2.44 -10.55
C PHE A 47 -2.04 -1.72 -11.73
N ASP A 48 -3.29 -2.05 -12.03
CA ASP A 48 -4.03 -1.43 -13.15
C ASP A 48 -4.62 -0.05 -12.80
N GLY A 49 -4.71 0.29 -11.51
CA GLY A 49 -5.34 1.52 -11.00
C GLY A 49 -6.86 1.44 -10.86
N ALA A 50 -7.46 0.28 -11.14
CA ALA A 50 -8.89 0.00 -11.10
C ALA A 50 -9.26 -1.16 -10.15
N GLY A 51 -8.29 -1.73 -9.44
CA GLY A 51 -8.49 -2.77 -8.43
C GLY A 51 -7.85 -4.10 -8.79
N GLY A 52 -7.29 -4.25 -9.99
CA GLY A 52 -6.51 -5.41 -10.41
C GLY A 52 -5.04 -5.28 -10.04
N ILE A 53 -4.45 -6.40 -9.63
CA ILE A 53 -3.03 -6.54 -9.33
C ILE A 53 -2.49 -7.84 -9.93
N ALA A 54 -1.30 -7.76 -10.51
CA ALA A 54 -0.55 -8.90 -10.99
C ALA A 54 0.81 -8.98 -10.29
N PHE A 55 1.30 -10.19 -10.12
CA PHE A 55 2.63 -10.50 -9.63
C PHE A 55 3.36 -11.36 -10.65
N ARG A 56 4.66 -11.09 -10.84
CA ARG A 56 5.57 -11.94 -11.61
C ARG A 56 6.85 -12.09 -10.81
N GLY A 57 7.23 -13.32 -10.49
CA GLY A 57 8.47 -13.66 -9.80
C GLY A 57 9.24 -14.75 -10.53
N GLY A 58 10.55 -14.57 -10.73
CA GLY A 58 11.37 -15.49 -11.52
C GLY A 58 11.37 -16.95 -10.99
N ARG A 59 11.28 -17.14 -9.66
CA ARG A 59 11.15 -18.48 -9.03
C ARG A 59 9.78 -18.74 -8.41
N ALA A 60 9.06 -17.68 -8.06
CA ALA A 60 7.78 -17.75 -7.36
C ALA A 60 6.58 -17.96 -8.30
N GLY A 61 6.79 -17.87 -9.62
CA GLY A 61 5.73 -17.97 -10.62
C GLY A 61 5.02 -16.64 -10.86
N THR A 62 3.82 -16.70 -11.40
CA THR A 62 2.99 -15.52 -11.67
C THR A 62 1.72 -15.57 -10.83
N GLY A 63 1.12 -14.44 -10.52
CA GLY A 63 -0.16 -14.41 -9.84
C GLY A 63 -1.01 -13.22 -10.25
N GLU A 64 -2.32 -13.35 -10.13
CA GLU A 64 -3.27 -12.28 -10.43
C GLU A 64 -4.33 -12.22 -9.35
N GLY A 65 -4.86 -11.02 -9.10
CA GLY A 65 -5.89 -10.86 -8.10
C GLY A 65 -6.42 -9.45 -8.03
N ILE A 66 -7.06 -9.17 -6.89
CA ILE A 66 -7.64 -7.88 -6.59
C ILE A 66 -6.96 -7.25 -5.38
N TYR A 67 -6.86 -5.93 -5.40
CA TYR A 67 -6.38 -5.14 -4.27
C TYR A 67 -7.41 -4.11 -3.84
N ALA A 68 -7.43 -3.84 -2.55
CA ALA A 68 -8.18 -2.73 -1.97
C ALA A 68 -7.21 -1.76 -1.31
N VAL A 69 -7.48 -0.46 -1.44
CA VAL A 69 -6.74 0.58 -0.75
C VAL A 69 -7.35 0.81 0.62
N ILE A 70 -6.50 0.90 1.63
CA ILE A 70 -6.93 1.14 3.01
C ILE A 70 -7.09 2.65 3.17
N PRO A 71 -8.20 3.17 3.76
CA PRO A 71 -8.42 4.61 3.89
C PRO A 71 -7.32 5.37 4.65
N SER A 72 -6.60 4.71 5.56
CA SER A 72 -5.43 5.25 6.25
C SER A 72 -4.15 5.27 5.39
N GLY A 73 -4.26 4.88 4.11
CA GLY A 73 -3.16 4.64 3.18
C GLY A 73 -2.73 3.17 3.11
N GLY A 74 -2.10 2.78 2.01
CA GLY A 74 -1.64 1.41 1.78
C GLY A 74 -2.63 0.57 0.99
N PHE A 75 -2.33 -0.72 0.81
CA PHE A 75 -3.24 -1.65 0.16
C PHE A 75 -3.14 -3.04 0.80
N SER A 76 -4.16 -3.86 0.56
CA SER A 76 -4.15 -5.30 0.80
C SER A 76 -4.62 -6.01 -0.46
N ALA A 77 -3.93 -7.08 -0.83
CA ALA A 77 -4.18 -7.84 -2.04
C ALA A 77 -4.15 -9.34 -1.75
N THR A 78 -4.98 -10.09 -2.46
CA THR A 78 -4.92 -11.55 -2.52
C THR A 78 -4.71 -11.96 -3.96
N LEU A 79 -3.65 -12.73 -4.20
CA LEU A 79 -3.24 -13.21 -5.51
C LEU A 79 -3.53 -14.70 -5.62
N ARG A 80 -4.10 -15.10 -6.75
CA ARG A 80 -4.14 -16.49 -7.19
C ARG A 80 -2.87 -16.77 -7.98
N MET A 81 -2.07 -17.71 -7.49
CA MET A 81 -0.76 -18.01 -8.05
C MET A 81 -0.87 -19.10 -9.12
N THR A 82 -0.04 -18.98 -10.15
CA THR A 82 0.08 -19.88 -11.29
C THR A 82 1.58 -20.09 -11.52
N GLY A 83 2.04 -21.32 -11.27
CA GLY A 83 3.46 -21.59 -11.10
C GLY A 83 3.93 -21.20 -9.68
N GLY A 84 4.85 -21.98 -9.11
CA GLY A 84 5.20 -21.91 -7.69
C GLY A 84 4.50 -22.97 -6.83
N GLY A 85 4.86 -23.05 -5.56
CA GLY A 85 4.38 -24.10 -4.64
C GLY A 85 3.07 -23.80 -3.93
N ALA A 86 2.69 -22.53 -3.77
CA ALA A 86 1.46 -22.11 -3.09
C ALA A 86 0.38 -21.69 -4.10
N PRO A 87 -0.90 -22.07 -3.92
CA PRO A 87 -1.99 -21.73 -4.84
C PRO A 87 -2.48 -20.28 -4.72
N THR A 88 -2.21 -19.65 -3.58
CA THR A 88 -2.63 -18.28 -3.27
C THR A 88 -1.53 -17.58 -2.48
N SER A 89 -1.44 -16.26 -2.60
CA SER A 89 -0.54 -15.42 -1.80
C SER A 89 -1.24 -14.13 -1.37
N MET A 90 -0.82 -13.53 -0.26
CA MET A 90 -1.34 -12.26 0.23
C MET A 90 -0.22 -11.23 0.27
N VAL A 91 -0.51 -10.01 -0.18
CA VAL A 91 0.43 -8.88 -0.12
C VAL A 91 -0.24 -7.69 0.53
N LYS A 92 0.42 -7.10 1.53
CA LYS A 92 -0.08 -5.90 2.21
C LYS A 92 0.98 -4.81 2.26
N SER A 93 0.68 -3.62 1.79
CA SER A 93 1.55 -2.46 2.00
C SER A 93 1.44 -1.96 3.44
N VAL A 94 2.59 -1.71 4.07
CA VAL A 94 2.70 -1.16 5.43
C VAL A 94 3.14 0.30 5.46
N THR A 95 3.92 0.74 4.48
CA THR A 95 4.44 2.11 4.36
C THR A 95 4.63 2.45 2.89
N PHE A 96 4.38 3.69 2.49
CA PHE A 96 4.55 4.13 1.10
C PHE A 96 5.09 5.56 1.04
N ALA A 97 5.69 5.92 -0.10
CA ALA A 97 6.25 7.23 -0.35
C ALA A 97 5.61 7.88 -1.59
N CYS A 98 5.23 9.14 -1.43
CA CYS A 98 4.71 10.01 -2.47
C CYS A 98 5.76 11.10 -2.76
N PRO A 99 6.36 11.16 -3.96
CA PRO A 99 7.21 12.29 -4.32
C PRO A 99 6.32 13.51 -4.54
N ALA A 100 6.52 14.60 -3.79
CA ALA A 100 5.83 15.86 -4.04
C ALA A 100 6.40 16.52 -5.32
N PRO A 101 5.59 17.14 -6.19
CA PRO A 101 4.14 17.40 -6.09
C PRO A 101 3.22 16.31 -6.70
N GLY A 102 3.65 15.04 -6.71
CA GLY A 102 2.93 13.93 -7.36
C GLY A 102 1.81 13.31 -6.54
N THR A 103 0.83 12.74 -7.25
CA THR A 103 -0.32 11.99 -6.71
C THR A 103 -0.15 10.47 -6.83
N GLN A 104 1.04 9.99 -7.19
CA GLN A 104 1.31 8.56 -7.39
C GLN A 104 2.31 8.05 -6.37
N VAL A 105 2.12 6.81 -5.94
CA VAL A 105 3.06 6.08 -5.09
C VAL A 105 4.30 5.77 -5.90
N ALA A 106 5.46 6.21 -5.42
CA ALA A 106 6.77 5.92 -6.04
C ALA A 106 7.44 4.70 -5.42
N SER A 107 7.20 4.42 -4.15
CA SER A 107 7.68 3.21 -3.50
C SER A 107 6.79 2.84 -2.33
N PHE A 108 6.81 1.56 -1.97
CA PHE A 108 6.15 1.07 -0.78
C PHE A 108 6.90 -0.13 -0.21
N ARG A 109 6.70 -0.40 1.08
CA ARG A 109 7.12 -1.65 1.71
C ARG A 109 5.90 -2.52 1.88
N SER A 110 5.98 -3.76 1.42
CA SER A 110 4.92 -4.76 1.60
C SER A 110 5.34 -5.89 2.51
N LEU A 111 4.33 -6.58 3.03
CA LEU A 111 4.42 -7.86 3.71
C LEU A 111 3.81 -8.94 2.83
N ASP A 112 4.46 -10.10 2.75
CA ASP A 112 3.85 -11.31 2.21
C ASP A 112 3.01 -12.05 3.28
N GLU A 113 2.52 -13.23 2.92
CA GLU A 113 1.76 -14.11 3.83
C GLU A 113 2.57 -14.57 5.07
N ASN A 114 3.89 -14.65 4.95
CA ASN A 114 4.81 -15.01 6.03
C ASN A 114 5.28 -13.81 6.85
N SER A 115 4.70 -12.62 6.62
CA SER A 115 5.14 -11.35 7.18
C SER A 115 6.59 -10.97 6.83
N ALA A 116 7.15 -11.56 5.76
CA ALA A 116 8.42 -11.13 5.21
C ALA A 116 8.25 -9.77 4.52
N ARG A 117 9.23 -8.89 4.72
CA ARG A 117 9.20 -7.51 4.24
C ARG A 117 9.92 -7.39 2.92
N PHE A 118 9.29 -6.71 1.98
CA PHE A 118 9.83 -6.43 0.66
C PHE A 118 9.65 -4.95 0.34
N THR A 119 10.68 -4.34 -0.23
CA THR A 119 10.65 -2.95 -0.67
C THR A 119 10.39 -2.93 -2.16
N TYR A 120 9.39 -2.19 -2.57
CA TYR A 120 9.00 -2.04 -3.96
C TYR A 120 9.24 -0.60 -4.40
N ALA A 121 9.91 -0.43 -5.53
CA ALA A 121 10.11 0.85 -6.17
C ALA A 121 9.43 0.86 -7.53
N ARG A 122 8.83 2.00 -7.90
CA ARG A 122 8.22 2.19 -9.21
C ARG A 122 9.28 1.99 -10.29
N SER A 123 8.94 1.15 -11.26
CA SER A 123 9.77 0.89 -12.42
C SER A 123 9.86 2.17 -13.26
N LYS A 124 11.06 2.48 -13.75
CA LYS A 124 11.31 3.68 -14.57
C LYS A 124 10.73 3.54 -15.97
#